data_AF-A0A8E0IUZ4-F1
#
_entry.id   AF-A0A8E0IUZ4-F1
#
_cell.length_a   1.000
_cell.length_b   1.000
_cell.length_c   1.000
_cell.angle_alpha   90.00
_cell.angle_beta   90.00
_cell.angle_gamma   90.00
#
_symmetry.space_group_name_H-M   'P 1'
#
loop_
_entity.id
_entity.type
_entity.pdbx_description
1 polymer ?
#
loop_
_entity_poly.entity_id
_entity_poly.type
_entity_poly.pdbx_seq_one_letter_code
_entity_poly.pdbx_strand_id
1 'polypeptide(L)'
;MSQFDTLFDRKAGNARKWADSVLAKKFGLTPNAIPMDLADLDFPVAPPIHDAVMARAAVSDYSYTYIPDAFNETVIAWNARRFGLELEADWLKLSYGTVPTLHYIVQTFTAVGESVLINTPAYDPFAEAVEHNL
;
A
#
# COMPACT_ATOMS: atom_id res chain seq x y z
N MET A 1 17.97 -21.43 -8.73
CA MET A 1 17.40 -20.11 -9.05
C MET A 1 16.33 -19.84 -8.02
N SER A 2 16.33 -18.66 -7.43
CA SER A 2 15.31 -18.22 -6.47
C SER A 2 14.07 -17.73 -7.21
N GLN A 3 12.95 -17.60 -6.51
CA GLN A 3 11.75 -16.94 -7.05
C GLN A 3 12.00 -15.48 -7.49
N PHE A 4 13.08 -14.85 -7.00
CA PHE A 4 13.47 -13.48 -7.35
C PHE A 4 14.25 -13.38 -8.66
N ASP A 5 14.71 -14.52 -9.22
CA ASP A 5 15.39 -14.56 -10.52
C ASP A 5 14.41 -14.80 -11.68
N THR A 6 13.12 -15.00 -11.38
CA THR A 6 12.10 -15.35 -12.37
C THR A 6 11.51 -14.07 -12.98
N LEU A 7 11.74 -13.88 -14.27
CA LEU A 7 11.11 -12.81 -15.04
C LEU A 7 9.67 -13.17 -15.39
N PHE A 8 8.79 -12.18 -15.35
CA PHE A 8 7.40 -12.29 -15.79
C PHE A 8 6.95 -10.97 -16.42
N ASP A 9 5.96 -11.04 -17.31
CA ASP A 9 5.44 -9.84 -17.96
C ASP A 9 4.59 -9.03 -16.98
N ARG A 10 5.12 -7.87 -16.59
CA ARG A 10 4.47 -6.93 -15.68
C ARG A 10 3.34 -6.14 -16.36
N LYS A 11 3.33 -6.06 -17.70
CA LYS A 11 2.30 -5.35 -18.47
C LYS A 11 0.97 -6.12 -18.50
N ALA A 12 1.02 -7.45 -18.39
CA ALA A 12 -0.18 -8.31 -18.40
C ALA A 12 -1.20 -7.97 -17.30
N GLY A 13 -0.76 -7.44 -16.16
CA GLY A 13 -1.61 -7.09 -15.02
C GLY A 13 -2.02 -5.62 -14.94
N ASN A 14 -1.83 -4.82 -15.99
CA ASN A 14 -2.01 -3.36 -15.96
C ASN A 14 -1.20 -2.67 -14.85
N ALA A 15 0.02 -3.17 -14.54
CA ALA A 15 0.86 -2.60 -13.51
C ALA A 15 1.27 -1.16 -13.87
N ARG A 16 0.90 -0.18 -13.04
CA ARG A 16 1.12 1.25 -13.29
C ARG A 16 2.58 1.59 -13.60
N LYS A 17 3.53 0.99 -12.85
CA LYS A 17 4.97 1.18 -13.04
C LYS A 17 5.42 0.86 -14.46
N TRP A 18 4.83 -0.15 -15.10
CA TRP A 18 5.20 -0.64 -16.43
C TRP A 18 4.27 -0.18 -17.55
N ALA A 19 3.28 0.67 -17.26
CA ALA A 19 2.35 1.18 -18.26
C ALA A 19 3.02 2.25 -19.13
N ASP A 20 3.23 1.95 -20.42
CA ASP A 20 3.91 2.86 -21.36
C ASP A 20 3.25 4.25 -21.44
N SER A 21 1.91 4.30 -21.37
CA SER A 21 1.15 5.56 -21.36
C SER A 21 1.42 6.40 -20.11
N VAL A 22 1.63 5.77 -18.96
CA VAL A 22 1.97 6.44 -17.70
C VAL A 22 3.40 6.96 -17.75
N LEU A 23 4.34 6.16 -18.24
CA LEU A 23 5.75 6.54 -18.38
C LEU A 23 5.93 7.68 -19.39
N ALA A 24 5.25 7.62 -20.54
CA ALA A 24 5.26 8.69 -21.53
C ALA A 24 4.67 9.98 -20.96
N LYS A 25 3.54 9.92 -20.23
CA LYS A 25 2.89 11.10 -19.65
C LYS A 25 3.70 11.71 -18.50
N LYS A 26 4.26 10.89 -17.61
CA LYS A 26 4.95 11.35 -16.39
C LYS A 26 6.39 11.78 -16.67
N PHE A 27 7.07 11.10 -17.58
CA PHE A 27 8.52 11.26 -17.77
C PHE A 27 8.94 11.53 -19.22
N GLY A 28 8.01 11.54 -20.19
CA GLY A 28 8.35 11.72 -21.61
C GLY A 28 9.15 10.55 -22.20
N LEU A 29 9.08 9.37 -21.58
CA LEU A 29 9.89 8.21 -21.94
C LEU A 29 9.26 7.36 -23.06
N THR A 30 10.10 6.59 -23.75
CA THR A 30 9.70 5.68 -24.82
C THR A 30 9.24 4.32 -24.29
N PRO A 31 8.53 3.49 -25.09
CA PRO A 31 8.01 2.18 -24.66
C PRO A 31 9.06 1.14 -24.22
N ASN A 32 10.35 1.44 -24.36
CA ASN A 32 11.47 0.57 -23.97
C ASN A 32 12.19 1.05 -22.70
N ALA A 33 11.64 2.05 -22.00
CA ALA A 33 12.19 2.49 -20.74
C ALA A 33 12.07 1.40 -19.67
N ILE A 34 13.09 1.31 -18.81
CA ILE A 34 13.09 0.42 -17.64
C ILE A 34 12.64 1.27 -16.42
N PRO A 35 11.41 1.09 -15.93
CA PRO A 35 10.91 1.90 -14.81
C PRO A 35 11.53 1.47 -13.49
N MET A 36 12.10 2.43 -12.77
CA MET A 36 12.68 2.24 -11.43
C MET A 36 12.18 3.32 -10.45
N ASP A 37 11.02 3.93 -10.73
CA ASP A 37 10.50 5.11 -10.01
C ASP A 37 9.54 4.74 -8.87
N LEU A 38 8.58 3.85 -9.12
CA LEU A 38 7.52 3.53 -8.18
C LEU A 38 7.95 2.43 -7.20
N ALA A 39 7.60 2.61 -5.92
CA ALA A 39 7.89 1.67 -4.83
C ALA A 39 6.96 0.44 -4.84
N ASP A 40 6.86 -0.24 -5.99
CA ASP A 40 6.33 -1.59 -6.10
C ASP A 40 7.43 -2.59 -6.52
N LEU A 41 7.19 -3.87 -6.26
CA LEU A 41 8.17 -4.94 -6.50
C LEU A 41 7.93 -5.62 -7.84
N ASP A 42 9.02 -5.89 -8.57
CA ASP A 42 9.00 -6.70 -9.80
C ASP A 42 9.23 -8.18 -9.52
N PHE A 43 8.57 -8.70 -8.48
CA PHE A 43 8.57 -10.11 -8.10
C PHE A 43 7.14 -10.65 -8.03
N PRO A 44 6.93 -11.95 -8.28
CA PRO A 44 5.67 -12.59 -7.96
C PRO A 44 5.34 -12.43 -6.47
N VAL A 45 4.05 -12.32 -6.16
CA VAL A 45 3.59 -12.34 -4.77
C VAL A 45 3.96 -13.68 -4.12
N ALA A 46 4.18 -13.69 -2.81
CA ALA A 46 4.52 -14.92 -2.09
C ALA A 46 3.41 -15.98 -2.27
N PRO A 47 3.75 -17.28 -2.45
CA PRO A 47 2.74 -18.34 -2.69
C PRO A 47 1.60 -18.38 -1.66
N PRO A 48 1.84 -18.23 -0.34
CA PRO A 48 0.74 -18.22 0.64
C PRO A 48 -0.29 -17.10 0.42
N ILE A 49 0.14 -15.96 -0.12
CA ILE A 49 -0.76 -14.84 -0.43
C ILE A 49 -1.54 -15.14 -1.71
N HIS A 50 -0.88 -15.66 -2.74
CA HIS A 50 -1.54 -16.09 -3.98
C HIS A 50 -2.64 -17.11 -3.69
N ASP A 51 -2.31 -18.17 -2.94
CA ASP A 51 -3.22 -19.25 -2.62
C ASP A 51 -4.41 -18.77 -1.78
N ALA A 52 -4.19 -17.87 -0.83
CA ALA A 52 -5.28 -17.27 -0.03
C ALA A 52 -6.23 -16.44 -0.88
N VAL A 53 -5.71 -15.65 -1.84
CA VAL A 53 -6.53 -14.87 -2.78
C VAL A 53 -7.33 -15.79 -3.70
N MET A 54 -6.70 -16.83 -4.25
CA MET A 54 -7.37 -17.82 -5.11
C MET A 54 -8.47 -18.59 -4.35
N ALA A 55 -8.20 -18.99 -3.10
CA ALA A 55 -9.19 -19.63 -2.25
C ALA A 55 -10.38 -18.71 -1.97
N ARG A 56 -10.14 -17.42 -1.70
CA ARG A 56 -11.22 -16.44 -1.52
C ARG A 56 -12.02 -16.22 -2.81
N ALA A 57 -11.37 -16.18 -3.97
CA ALA A 57 -12.02 -16.03 -5.27
C ALA A 57 -12.85 -17.26 -5.67
N ALA A 58 -12.56 -18.44 -5.12
CA ALA A 58 -13.41 -19.62 -5.31
C ALA A 58 -14.74 -19.54 -4.54
N VAL A 59 -14.81 -18.72 -3.48
CA VAL A 59 -16.06 -18.50 -2.72
C VAL A 59 -16.96 -17.52 -3.50
N SER A 60 -18.11 -18.02 -3.95
CA SER A 60 -19.00 -17.27 -4.87
C SER A 60 -19.75 -16.09 -4.24
N ASP A 61 -19.74 -15.94 -2.91
CA ASP A 61 -20.31 -14.77 -2.24
C ASP A 61 -19.27 -13.64 -2.16
N TYR A 62 -19.64 -12.47 -2.67
CA TYR A 62 -18.83 -11.24 -2.68
C TYR A 62 -19.53 -10.07 -1.98
N SER A 63 -20.49 -10.39 -1.11
CA SER A 63 -21.21 -9.40 -0.31
C SER A 63 -20.30 -8.73 0.73
N TYR A 64 -20.87 -7.77 1.47
CA TYR A 64 -20.17 -7.04 2.53
C TYR A 64 -19.43 -7.98 3.48
N THR A 65 -18.10 -7.81 3.52
CA THR A 65 -17.21 -8.61 4.34
C THR A 65 -17.00 -7.91 5.69
N TYR A 66 -17.18 -8.65 6.78
CA TYR A 66 -16.77 -8.19 8.11
C TYR A 66 -15.31 -8.57 8.37
N ILE A 67 -14.66 -7.89 9.32
CA ILE A 67 -13.27 -8.17 9.71
C ILE A 67 -13.30 -9.19 10.86
N PRO A 68 -12.80 -10.43 10.68
CA PRO A 68 -12.72 -11.41 11.77
C PRO A 68 -11.62 -11.05 12.78
N ASP A 69 -11.77 -11.47 14.04
CA ASP A 69 -10.79 -11.21 15.11
C ASP A 69 -9.37 -11.70 14.75
N ALA A 70 -9.29 -12.82 14.02
CA ALA A 70 -8.05 -13.38 13.50
C ALA A 70 -7.20 -12.39 12.69
N PHE A 71 -7.82 -11.38 12.06
CA PHE A 71 -7.11 -10.30 11.38
C PHE A 71 -6.27 -9.48 12.36
N ASN A 72 -6.89 -8.99 13.43
CA ASN A 72 -6.22 -8.18 14.46
C ASN A 72 -5.17 -9.02 15.20
N GLU A 73 -5.51 -10.25 15.59
CA GLU A 73 -4.58 -11.19 16.23
C GLU A 73 -3.32 -11.40 15.39
N THR A 74 -3.48 -11.55 14.07
CA THR A 74 -2.35 -11.72 13.14
C THR A 74 -1.46 -10.47 13.09
N VAL A 75 -2.05 -9.27 13.06
CA VAL A 75 -1.31 -8.00 13.08
C VAL A 75 -0.53 -7.83 14.38
N ILE A 76 -1.16 -8.10 15.53
CA ILE A 76 -0.54 -8.03 16.86
C ILE A 76 0.64 -9.01 16.93
N ALA A 77 0.39 -10.29 16.61
CA ALA A 77 1.42 -11.33 16.67
C ALA A 77 2.59 -11.09 15.71
N TRP A 78 2.33 -10.52 14.52
CA TRP A 78 3.39 -10.14 13.59
C TRP A 78 4.31 -9.07 14.17
N ASN A 79 3.75 -8.03 14.77
CA ASN A 79 4.52 -6.93 15.35
C ASN A 79 5.29 -7.36 16.62
N ALA A 80 4.67 -8.16 17.49
CA ALA A 80 5.33 -8.73 18.66
C ALA A 80 6.54 -9.58 18.25
N ARG A 81 6.38 -10.50 17.29
CA ARG A 81 7.47 -11.37 16.83
C ARG A 81 8.57 -10.60 16.09
N ARG A 82 8.22 -9.64 15.24
CA ARG A 82 9.17 -8.99 14.32
C ARG A 82 9.91 -7.82 14.94
N PHE A 83 9.25 -7.11 15.85
CA PHE A 83 9.71 -5.84 16.42
C PHE A 83 9.70 -5.83 17.95
N GLY A 84 9.19 -6.87 18.62
CA GLY A 84 9.02 -6.87 20.07
C GLY A 84 7.95 -5.87 20.54
N LEU A 85 7.04 -5.49 19.64
CA LEU A 85 6.01 -4.49 19.90
C LEU A 85 4.70 -5.17 20.29
N GLU A 86 4.31 -5.00 21.55
CA GLU A 86 3.01 -5.41 22.07
C GLU A 86 1.95 -4.37 21.65
N LEU A 87 0.93 -4.82 20.93
CA LEU A 87 -0.18 -4.00 20.43
C LEU A 87 -1.49 -4.45 21.07
N GLU A 88 -2.36 -3.50 21.41
CA GLU A 88 -3.72 -3.79 21.87
C GLU A 88 -4.71 -3.74 20.70
N ALA A 89 -5.74 -4.59 20.73
CA ALA A 89 -6.67 -4.73 19.62
C ALA A 89 -7.50 -3.45 19.36
N ASP A 90 -7.76 -2.66 20.39
CA ASP A 90 -8.48 -1.38 20.30
C ASP A 90 -7.63 -0.24 19.72
N TRP A 91 -6.30 -0.41 19.63
CA TRP A 91 -5.42 0.52 18.91
C TRP A 91 -5.49 0.34 17.39
N LEU A 92 -6.01 -0.80 16.91
CA LEU A 92 -6.06 -1.12 15.49
C LEU A 92 -7.34 -0.60 14.83
N LYS A 93 -7.18 0.19 13.78
CA LYS A 93 -8.26 0.62 12.90
C LYS A 93 -7.93 0.30 11.45
N LEU A 94 -8.80 -0.46 10.78
CA LEU A 94 -8.66 -0.68 9.35
C LEU A 94 -8.95 0.61 8.58
N SER A 95 -8.06 0.96 7.65
CA SER A 95 -8.23 2.07 6.72
C SER A 95 -7.96 1.61 5.28
N TYR A 96 -8.36 2.43 4.32
CA TYR A 96 -8.20 2.14 2.88
C TYR A 96 -6.79 2.43 2.34
N GLY A 97 -5.79 2.57 3.22
CA GLY A 97 -4.39 2.80 2.86
C GLY A 97 -3.77 3.99 3.59
N THR A 98 -2.45 4.07 3.55
CA THR A 98 -1.69 5.07 4.32
C THR A 98 -2.00 6.51 3.90
N VAL A 99 -2.08 6.81 2.60
CA VAL A 99 -2.32 8.19 2.12
C VAL A 99 -3.67 8.74 2.58
N PRO A 100 -4.83 8.08 2.36
CA PRO A 100 -6.09 8.54 2.93
C PRO A 100 -6.05 8.68 4.46
N THR A 101 -5.34 7.79 5.15
CA THR A 101 -5.19 7.85 6.60
C THR A 101 -4.45 9.11 7.05
N LEU A 102 -3.43 9.56 6.30
CA LEU A 102 -2.73 10.82 6.59
C LEU A 102 -3.69 12.01 6.52
N HIS A 103 -4.53 12.09 5.48
CA HIS A 103 -5.55 13.14 5.38
C HIS A 103 -6.54 13.10 6.54
N TYR A 104 -7.02 11.91 6.93
CA TYR A 104 -7.91 11.78 8.08
C TYR A 104 -7.24 12.23 9.39
N ILE A 105 -5.98 11.87 9.61
CA ILE A 105 -5.21 12.30 10.79
C ILE A 105 -5.10 13.81 10.83
N VAL A 106 -4.70 14.45 9.72
CA VAL A 106 -4.60 15.93 9.65
C VAL A 106 -5.96 16.56 9.93
N GLN A 107 -7.02 16.17 9.23
CA GLN A 107 -8.38 16.71 9.42
C GLN A 107 -8.93 16.50 10.84
N THR A 108 -8.52 15.42 11.52
CA THR A 108 -9.00 15.11 12.87
C THR A 108 -8.27 15.91 13.94
N PHE A 109 -6.96 16.15 13.75
CA PHE A 109 -6.10 16.70 14.80
C PHE A 109 -5.63 18.13 14.54
N THR A 110 -5.98 18.73 13.40
CA THR A 110 -5.68 20.12 13.09
C THR A 110 -6.87 20.83 12.45
N ALA A 111 -6.92 22.15 12.61
CA ALA A 111 -7.82 23.03 11.87
C ALA A 111 -7.17 23.54 10.57
N VAL A 112 -8.01 24.00 9.64
CA VAL A 112 -7.54 24.69 8.42
C VAL A 112 -6.67 25.89 8.81
N GLY A 113 -5.46 25.95 8.26
CA GLY A 113 -4.47 26.99 8.54
C GLY A 113 -3.50 26.67 9.69
N GLU A 114 -3.72 25.60 10.45
CA GLU A 114 -2.73 25.11 11.42
C GLU A 114 -1.58 24.36 10.71
N SER A 115 -0.42 24.36 11.36
CA SER A 115 0.83 23.82 10.78
C SER A 115 1.18 22.44 11.32
N VAL A 116 1.75 21.60 10.47
CA VAL A 116 2.31 20.29 10.82
C VAL A 116 3.80 20.26 10.47
N LEU A 117 4.63 19.79 11.40
CA LEU A 117 6.08 19.66 11.17
C LEU A 117 6.38 18.42 10.32
N ILE A 118 7.17 18.60 9.25
CA ILE A 118 7.65 17.51 8.37
C ILE A 118 9.18 17.64 8.22
N ASN A 119 9.90 16.54 8.46
CA ASN A 119 11.35 16.50 8.29
C ASN A 119 11.70 16.09 6.86
N THR A 120 12.16 17.04 6.04
CA THR A 120 12.47 16.82 4.63
C THR A 120 13.91 16.33 4.40
N PRO A 121 14.19 15.60 3.29
CA PRO A 121 13.24 15.14 2.26
C PRO A 121 12.29 14.04 2.78
N ALA A 122 11.02 14.12 2.39
CA ALA A 122 9.96 13.21 2.82
C ALA A 122 9.09 12.79 1.63
N TYR A 123 8.23 11.79 1.85
CA TYR A 123 7.25 11.33 0.88
C TYR A 123 6.21 12.43 0.61
N ASP A 124 6.06 12.87 -0.65
CA ASP A 124 5.24 14.04 -1.02
C ASP A 124 3.82 14.05 -0.42
N PRO A 125 3.09 12.91 -0.34
CA PRO A 125 1.77 12.87 0.29
C PRO A 125 1.71 13.29 1.77
N PHE A 126 2.85 13.37 2.47
CA PHE A 126 2.89 13.95 3.82
C PHE A 126 2.58 15.44 3.78
N ALA A 127 3.18 16.18 2.83
CA ALA A 127 2.92 17.60 2.64
C ALA A 127 1.54 17.82 2.02
N GLU A 128 1.16 17.02 1.01
CA GLU A 128 -0.16 17.12 0.35
C GLU A 128 -1.32 16.94 1.34
N ALA A 129 -1.18 16.10 2.37
CA ALA A 129 -2.19 15.92 3.40
C ALA A 129 -2.45 17.18 4.23
N VAL A 130 -1.43 18.03 4.39
CA VAL A 130 -1.50 19.29 5.13
C VAL A 130 -1.97 20.43 4.22
N GLU A 131 -1.39 20.53 3.01
CA GLU A 131 -1.70 21.58 2.03
C GLU A 131 -3.14 21.48 1.50
N HIS A 132 -3.69 20.27 1.39
CA HIS A 132 -5.05 20.02 0.95
C HIS A 132 -6.02 19.76 2.12
N ASN A 133 -5.73 20.29 3.32
CA ASN A 133 -6.68 20.28 4.42
C ASN A 133 -7.80 21.31 4.15
N LEU A 134 -9.02 20.83 3.93
CA LEU A 134 -10.22 21.61 3.57
C LEU A 134 -11.20 21.71 4.73
#